data_AF-A0A235C662-F1
#
_entry.id   AF-A0A235C662-F1
#
_cell.length_a   1.000
_cell.length_b   1.000
_cell.length_c   1.000
_cell.angle_alpha   90.00
_cell.angle_beta   90.00
_cell.angle_gamma   90.00
#
_symmetry.space_group_name_H-M   'P 1'
#
loop_
_entity.id
_entity.type
_entity.pdbx_description
1 polymer ?
#
loop_
_entity_poly.entity_id
_entity_poly.type
_entity_poly.pdbx_seq_one_letter_code
_entity_poly.pdbx_strand_id
1 'polypeptide(L)' 'AQEDGRLSGNDPAFAAHQIQSLLKAFAFWPQITLGQPTLDAATQASVIESAIDLFLAGYEIKPSTQP' A
#
# COMPACT_ATOMS: atom_id res chain seq x y z
N ALA A 1 -4.39 9.71 -10.69
CA ALA A 1 -3.15 9.61 -9.89
C ALA A 1 -1.92 9.35 -10.76
N GLN A 2 -1.86 8.25 -11.53
CA GLN A 2 -0.80 8.07 -12.56
C GLN A 2 -0.99 9.00 -13.76
N GLU A 3 -2.23 9.21 -14.24
CA GLU A 3 -2.53 10.17 -15.31
C GLU A 3 -2.26 11.64 -14.91
N ASP A 4 -2.13 11.90 -13.60
CA ASP A 4 -1.78 13.21 -13.03
C ASP A 4 -0.26 13.36 -12.86
N GLY A 5 0.54 12.37 -13.28
CA GLY A 5 2.00 12.40 -13.19
C GLY A 5 2.58 12.36 -11.77
N ARG A 6 1.77 12.01 -10.77
CA ARG A 6 2.18 12.01 -9.34
C ARG A 6 2.72 10.66 -8.86
N LEU A 7 2.41 9.58 -9.58
CA LEU A 7 2.89 8.24 -9.30
C LEU A 7 3.68 7.70 -10.50
N SER A 8 4.88 7.23 -10.21
CA SER A 8 5.77 6.50 -11.11
C SER A 8 5.28 5.07 -11.24
N GLY A 9 5.52 4.47 -12.40
CA GLY A 9 5.17 3.09 -12.65
C GLY A 9 4.50 2.93 -14.00
N ASN A 10 5.13 2.13 -14.86
CA ASN A 10 4.59 1.80 -16.18
C ASN A 10 3.46 0.75 -16.10
N ASP A 11 3.22 0.15 -14.93
CA ASP A 11 2.19 -0.88 -14.71
C ASP A 11 1.31 -0.56 -13.47
N PRO A 12 0.14 0.09 -13.69
CA PRO A 12 -0.86 0.35 -12.65
C PRO A 12 -1.38 -0.91 -11.95
N ALA A 13 -1.53 -2.02 -12.68
CA ALA A 13 -2.12 -3.25 -12.15
C ALA A 13 -1.15 -3.93 -11.19
N PHE A 14 0.14 -3.93 -11.53
CA PHE A 14 1.18 -4.42 -10.64
C PHE A 14 1.27 -3.56 -9.36
N ALA A 15 1.25 -2.23 -9.47
CA ALA A 15 1.27 -1.34 -8.31
C ALA A 15 0.04 -1.57 -7.39
N ALA A 16 -1.15 -1.73 -7.98
CA ALA A 16 -2.36 -2.06 -7.23
C ALA A 16 -2.25 -3.41 -6.51
N HIS A 17 -1.62 -4.41 -7.14
CA HIS A 17 -1.38 -5.70 -6.50
C HIS A 17 -0.44 -5.56 -5.30
N GLN A 18 0.62 -4.76 -5.42
CA GLN A 18 1.60 -4.55 -4.36
C GLN A 18 0.97 -3.94 -3.10
N ILE A 19 0.17 -2.87 -3.23
CA ILE A 19 -0.50 -2.28 -2.06
C ILE A 19 -1.54 -3.23 -1.44
N GLN A 20 -2.27 -3.98 -2.26
CA GLN A 20 -3.20 -4.99 -1.75
C GLN A 20 -2.48 -6.11 -0.99
N SER A 21 -1.31 -6.54 -1.46
CA SER A 21 -0.50 -7.55 -0.78
C SER A 21 -0.04 -7.07 0.60
N LEU A 22 0.38 -5.80 0.73
CA LEU A 22 0.75 -5.21 2.02
C LEU A 22 -0.41 -5.26 3.02
N LEU A 23 -1.63 -4.95 2.58
CA LEU A 23 -2.81 -5.01 3.45
C LEU A 23 -3.22 -6.46 3.78
N LYS A 24 -3.28 -7.33 2.75
CA LYS A 24 -3.75 -8.72 2.89
C LYS A 24 -2.84 -9.57 3.76
N ALA A 25 -1.55 -9.24 3.85
CA ALA A 25 -0.61 -9.93 4.74
C ALA A 25 -1.04 -9.90 6.22
N PHE A 26 -1.78 -8.87 6.65
CA PHE A 26 -2.22 -8.70 8.03
C PHE A 26 -3.74 -8.82 8.22
N ALA A 27 -4.52 -8.35 7.24
CA ALA A 27 -5.97 -8.18 7.38
C ALA A 27 -6.80 -9.13 6.52
N PHE A 28 -6.18 -10.10 5.83
CA PHE A 28 -6.90 -11.07 5.03
C PHE A 28 -6.38 -12.50 5.21
N TRP A 29 -5.10 -12.75 4.89
CA TRP A 29 -4.58 -14.11 4.89
C TRP A 29 -4.60 -14.76 6.28
N PRO A 30 -4.10 -14.12 7.36
CA PRO A 30 -4.14 -14.73 8.69
C PRO A 30 -5.57 -15.11 9.15
N GLN A 31 -6.56 -14.29 8.80
CA GLN A 31 -7.95 -14.53 9.15
C GLN A 31 -8.54 -15.72 8.37
N ILE A 32 -8.23 -15.82 7.07
CA ILE A 32 -8.74 -16.89 6.21
C ILE A 32 -8.00 -18.22 6.42
N THR A 33 -6.68 -18.20 6.55
CA THR A 33 -5.86 -19.42 6.57
C THR A 33 -5.62 -19.95 7.96
N LEU A 34 -5.58 -19.08 8.98
CA LEU A 34 -5.30 -19.45 10.37
C LEU A 34 -6.47 -19.20 11.32
N GLY A 35 -7.60 -18.68 10.84
CA GLY A 35 -8.78 -18.39 11.67
C GLY A 35 -8.54 -17.29 12.70
N GLN A 36 -7.56 -16.42 12.49
CA GLN A 36 -7.31 -15.29 13.40
C GLN A 36 -8.51 -14.34 13.44
N PRO A 37 -8.73 -13.64 14.57
CA PRO A 37 -9.75 -12.59 14.63
C PRO A 37 -9.42 -11.44 13.68
N THR A 38 -10.45 -10.67 13.34
CA THR A 38 -10.29 -9.41 12.62
C THR A 38 -9.50 -8.41 13.46
N LEU A 39 -8.71 -7.58 12.79
CA LEU A 39 -7.94 -6.52 13.45
C LEU A 39 -8.86 -5.51 14.13
N ASP A 40 -8.45 -4.98 15.27
CA ASP A 40 -9.10 -3.82 15.88
C ASP A 40 -8.80 -2.53 15.10
N ALA A 41 -9.52 -1.46 15.42
CA ALA A 41 -9.42 -0.20 14.69
C ALA A 41 -8.02 0.44 14.74
N ALA A 42 -7.33 0.34 15.89
CA ALA A 42 -5.99 0.90 16.05
C ALA A 42 -4.96 0.17 15.18
N THR A 43 -5.05 -1.16 15.14
CA THR A 43 -4.18 -2.00 14.32
C THR A 43 -4.46 -1.82 12.83
N GLN A 44 -5.73 -1.68 12.44
CA GLN A 44 -6.10 -1.35 11.06
C GLN A 44 -5.45 -0.05 10.61
N ALA A 45 -5.53 1.02 11.42
CA ALA A 45 -4.92 2.31 11.10
C ALA A 45 -3.41 2.18 10.88
N SER A 46 -2.72 1.49 11.79
CA SER A 46 -1.26 1.27 11.69
C SER A 46 -0.85 0.53 10.41
N VAL A 47 -1.61 -0.51 10.02
CA VAL A 47 -1.37 -1.26 8.79
C VAL A 47 -1.62 -0.39 7.55
N ILE A 48 -2.68 0.41 7.56
CA ILE A 48 -3.03 1.31 6.45
C ILE A 48 -1.96 2.38 6.25
N GLU A 49 -1.57 3.09 7.32
CA GLU A 49 -0.56 4.13 7.28
C GLU A 49 0.77 3.58 6.77
N SER A 50 1.22 2.45 7.32
CA SER A 50 2.48 1.80 6.90
C SER A 50 2.44 1.35 5.44
N ALA A 51 1.31 0.81 4.98
CA ALA A 51 1.16 0.37 3.59
C ALA A 51 1.18 1.55 2.61
N ILE A 52 0.56 2.68 2.98
CA ILE A 52 0.58 3.91 2.19
C ILE A 52 1.99 4.49 2.13
N ASP A 53 2.68 4.58 3.27
CA ASP A 53 4.04 5.12 3.34
C ASP A 53 5.01 4.31 2.48
N LEU A 54 4.96 2.98 2.56
CA LEU A 54 5.79 2.10 1.73
C LEU A 54 5.44 2.18 0.25
N PHE A 55 4.14 2.28 -0.07
CA PHE A 55 3.70 2.45 -1.45
C PHE A 55 4.19 3.77 -2.05
N LEU A 56 4.01 4.89 -1.34
CA LEU A 56 4.46 6.19 -1.81
C LEU A 56 5.98 6.28 -1.86
N ALA A 57 6.71 5.70 -0.90
CA ALA A 57 8.16 5.65 -0.95
C ALA A 57 8.70 4.95 -2.22
N GLY A 58 7.97 3.94 -2.72
CA GLY A 58 8.34 3.19 -3.94
C GLY A 58 7.81 3.79 -5.24
N TYR A 59 6.66 4.47 -5.20
CA TYR A 59 5.94 4.90 -6.40
C TYR A 59 5.77 6.42 -6.53
N GLU A 60 6.00 7.24 -5.53
CA GLU A 60 5.85 8.70 -5.66
C GLU A 60 6.88 9.28 -6.64
N ILE A 61 6.41 10.07 -7.61
CA ILE A 61 7.32 10.92 -8.42
C ILE A 61 7.65 12.13 -7.56
N LYS A 62 8.83 12.11 -6.94
CA LYS A 62 9.35 13.33 -6.30
C LYS A 62 9.64 14.34 -7.40
N PRO A 63 9.04 15.54 -7.38
CA PRO A 63 9.41 16.59 -8.31
C PRO A 63 10.91 16.82 -8.14
N SER A 64 11.64 16.85 -9.24
CA SER A 64 13.06 17.18 -9.26
C SER A 64 13.23 18.55 -8.62
N THR A 65 13.74 18.58 -7.39
CA THR A 65 14.24 19.80 -6.75
C THR A 65 15.44 20.26 -7.57
N GLN A 66 15.17 21.06 -8.59
CA GLN A 66 16.19 21.70 -9.40
C GLN A 66 16.57 23.02 -8.71
N PRO A 67 17.88 23.28 -8.48
CA PRO A 67 18.37 24.55 -7.91
C PRO A 67 18.16 25.73 -8.87
#